data_AF-A0A1Y1S2E7-F1
#
_entry.id   AF-A0A1Y1S2E7-F1
#
_cell.length_a   1.000
_cell.length_b   1.000
_cell.length_c   1.000
_cell.angle_alpha   90.00
_cell.angle_beta   90.00
_cell.angle_gamma   90.00
#
_symmetry.space_group_name_H-M   'P 1'
#
loop_
_entity.id
_entity.type
_entity.pdbx_description
1 polymer ?
#
loop_
_entity_poly.entity_id
_entity_poly.type
_entity_poly.pdbx_seq_one_letter_code
_entity_poly.pdbx_strand_id
1 'polypeptide(L)'
;MPNAYQIDRVSVPAGSSYSPEFTFRDEAKAATTPNAGTVTWTLTDKNGNVKNSREDVAVDSANPVIVNLEGDDLTAEDADVFTIEQGVKIAKAERRLSIRGEIDTTLGNNRPTTMELIFFVYKIVAV
;
A
#
# COMPACT_ATOMS: atom_id res chain seq x y z
N MET A 1 13.70 -0.67 -13.82
CA MET A 1 12.72 0.27 -13.22
C MET A 1 12.95 0.19 -11.72
N PRO A 2 13.18 1.29 -10.99
CA PRO A 2 13.47 1.18 -9.57
C PRO A 2 12.15 0.86 -8.86
N ASN A 3 11.91 -0.43 -8.58
CA ASN A 3 10.88 -0.83 -7.64
C ASN A 3 11.30 -0.30 -6.27
N ALA A 4 10.64 0.73 -5.77
CA ALA A 4 10.85 1.19 -4.40
C ALA A 4 9.98 0.33 -3.47
N TYR A 5 10.59 -0.67 -2.85
CA TYR A 5 9.93 -1.48 -1.82
C TYR A 5 10.01 -0.74 -0.48
N GLN A 6 8.86 -0.40 0.09
CA GLN A 6 8.74 0.09 1.45
C GLN A 6 8.13 -1.03 2.30
N ILE A 7 8.91 -1.58 3.23
CA ILE A 7 8.36 -2.48 4.23
C ILE A 7 7.99 -1.61 5.43
N ASP A 8 6.70 -1.40 5.63
CA ASP A 8 6.23 -0.77 6.85
C ASP A 8 5.93 -1.86 7.88
N ARG A 9 6.49 -1.73 9.08
CA ARG A 9 6.21 -2.69 10.18
C ARG A 9 4.96 -2.31 10.96
N VAL A 10 4.13 -1.44 10.39
CA VAL A 10 2.86 -1.03 10.98
C VAL A 10 1.90 -2.23 10.99
N SER A 11 1.32 -2.44 12.17
CA SER A 11 0.18 -3.33 12.36
C SER A 11 -1.08 -2.45 12.49
N VAL A 12 -2.03 -2.64 11.60
CA VAL A 12 -3.27 -1.87 11.50
C VAL A 12 -4.41 -2.69 12.15
N PRO A 13 -5.17 -2.12 13.11
CA PRO A 13 -6.31 -2.83 13.67
C PRO A 13 -7.38 -3.10 12.61
N ALA A 14 -8.00 -4.28 12.64
CA ALA A 14 -9.04 -4.62 11.69
C ALA A 14 -10.27 -3.69 11.83
N GLY A 15 -10.81 -3.24 10.69
CA GLY A 15 -11.96 -2.31 10.64
C GLY A 15 -11.62 -0.85 10.98
N SER A 16 -10.34 -0.49 11.03
CA SER A 16 -9.88 0.90 11.19
C SER A 16 -9.68 1.58 9.82
N SER A 17 -8.91 2.67 9.80
CA SER A 17 -8.48 3.39 8.59
C SER A 17 -6.95 3.46 8.54
N TYR A 18 -6.36 3.35 7.36
CA TYR A 18 -4.93 3.51 7.13
C TYR A 18 -4.68 4.30 5.85
N SER A 19 -3.86 5.36 5.96
CA SER A 19 -3.59 6.29 4.86
C SER A 19 -2.09 6.36 4.54
N PRO A 20 -1.49 5.32 3.92
CA PRO A 20 -0.09 5.37 3.52
C PRO A 20 0.17 6.42 2.44
N GLU A 21 1.33 7.06 2.56
CA GLU A 21 1.83 8.07 1.64
C GLU A 21 2.91 7.49 0.72
N PHE A 22 2.82 7.78 -0.58
CA PHE A 22 3.77 7.33 -1.59
C PHE A 22 4.45 8.53 -2.26
N THR A 23 5.76 8.62 -2.07
CA THR A 23 6.60 9.62 -2.72
C THR A 23 7.24 9.04 -3.97
N PHE A 24 6.74 9.45 -5.13
CA PHE A 24 7.36 9.18 -6.43
C PHE A 24 8.69 9.91 -6.55
N ARG A 25 9.69 9.26 -7.13
CA ARG A 25 11.05 9.81 -7.27
C ARG A 25 11.62 9.57 -8.67
N ASP A 26 12.36 10.54 -9.17
CA ASP A 26 13.09 10.45 -10.44
C ASP A 26 14.40 9.63 -10.30
N GLU A 27 15.20 9.56 -11.37
CA GLU A 27 16.50 8.89 -11.37
C GLU A 27 17.52 9.47 -10.38
N ALA A 28 17.40 10.76 -10.06
CA ALA A 28 18.22 11.45 -9.07
C ALA A 28 17.72 11.25 -7.64
N LYS A 29 16.64 10.46 -7.46
CA LYS A 29 15.92 10.24 -6.20
C LYS A 29 15.21 11.50 -5.68
N ALA A 30 15.11 12.55 -6.48
CA ALA A 30 14.35 13.73 -6.15
C ALA A 30 12.86 13.40 -6.21
N ALA A 31 12.07 13.95 -5.28
CA ALA A 31 10.62 13.76 -5.30
C ALA A 31 10.04 14.41 -6.56
N THR A 32 9.16 13.71 -7.26
CA THR A 32 8.52 14.18 -8.49
C THR A 32 7.04 13.82 -8.50
N THR A 33 6.22 14.61 -9.17
CA THR A 33 4.77 14.39 -9.25
C THR A 33 4.48 13.41 -10.39
N PRO A 34 3.72 12.32 -10.17
CA PRO A 34 3.30 11.46 -11.25
C PRO A 34 2.34 12.16 -12.22
N ASN A 35 2.34 11.70 -13.47
CA ASN A 35 1.51 12.23 -14.53
C ASN A 35 0.03 12.02 -14.18
N ALA A 36 -0.80 13.05 -14.37
CA ALA A 36 -2.21 13.03 -14.01
C ALA A 36 -2.95 11.89 -14.73
N GLY A 37 -3.80 11.15 -14.00
CA GLY A 37 -4.56 10.02 -14.55
C GLY A 37 -3.73 8.77 -14.82
N THR A 38 -2.48 8.69 -14.36
CA THR A 38 -1.66 7.48 -14.54
C THR A 38 -1.57 6.61 -13.29
N VAL A 39 -2.00 7.14 -12.14
CA VAL A 39 -1.82 6.45 -10.87
C VAL A 39 -2.89 5.40 -10.64
N THR A 40 -2.42 4.18 -10.41
CA THR A 40 -3.24 3.02 -10.08
C THR A 40 -2.70 2.35 -8.84
N TRP A 41 -3.56 1.74 -8.03
CA TRP A 41 -3.11 0.89 -6.93
C TRP A 41 -3.89 -0.41 -6.83
N THR A 42 -3.24 -1.44 -6.27
CA THR A 42 -3.81 -2.76 -6.02
C THR A 42 -3.39 -3.23 -4.64
N LEU A 43 -4.37 -3.59 -3.82
CA LEU A 43 -4.20 -4.21 -2.51
C LEU A 43 -4.44 -5.71 -2.63
N THR A 44 -3.48 -6.53 -2.24
CA THR A 44 -3.62 -7.99 -2.20
C THR A 44 -3.34 -8.55 -0.81
N ASP A 45 -3.85 -9.75 -0.55
CA ASP A 45 -3.34 -10.59 0.53
C ASP A 45 -1.97 -11.22 0.15
N LYS A 46 -1.40 -11.98 1.09
CA LYS A 46 -0.13 -12.71 0.91
C LYS A 46 -0.16 -13.73 -0.24
N ASN A 47 -1.33 -14.30 -0.52
CA ASN A 47 -1.51 -15.31 -1.56
C ASN A 47 -1.76 -14.69 -2.94
N GLY A 48 -1.84 -13.36 -3.02
CA GLY A 48 -2.06 -12.62 -4.26
C GLY A 48 -3.53 -12.43 -4.61
N ASN A 49 -4.47 -12.75 -3.72
CA ASN A 49 -5.88 -12.43 -3.96
C ASN A 49 -6.07 -10.92 -3.81
N VAL A 50 -6.70 -10.29 -4.81
CA VAL A 50 -7.01 -8.87 -4.79
C VAL A 50 -8.10 -8.59 -3.76
N LYS A 51 -7.81 -7.71 -2.80
CA LYS A 51 -8.79 -7.17 -1.84
C LYS A 51 -9.50 -5.96 -2.42
N ASN A 52 -8.74 -5.07 -3.05
CA ASN A 52 -9.27 -3.88 -3.67
C ASN A 52 -8.28 -3.31 -4.69
N SER A 53 -8.77 -2.51 -5.62
CA SER A 53 -7.97 -1.75 -6.57
C SER A 53 -8.66 -0.46 -6.96
N ARG A 54 -7.87 0.54 -7.35
CA ARG A 54 -8.36 1.80 -7.93
C ARG A 54 -7.49 2.21 -9.09
N GLU A 55 -8.14 2.83 -10.06
CA GLU A 55 -7.53 3.47 -11.21
C GLU A 55 -7.79 4.98 -11.13
N ASP A 56 -7.05 5.76 -11.92
CA ASP A 56 -7.18 7.22 -12.00
C ASP A 56 -7.17 7.92 -10.64
N VAL A 57 -6.31 7.44 -9.73
CA VAL A 57 -6.17 8.01 -8.39
C VAL A 57 -5.71 9.46 -8.56
N ALA A 58 -6.47 10.39 -7.97
CA ALA A 58 -6.21 11.80 -8.09
C ALA A 58 -4.80 12.14 -7.58
N VAL A 59 -3.98 12.66 -8.48
CA VAL A 59 -2.69 13.25 -8.19
C VAL A 59 -2.91 14.75 -8.29
N ASP A 60 -3.54 15.34 -7.26
CA ASP A 60 -3.40 16.78 -7.12
C ASP A 60 -1.90 17.10 -7.07
N SER A 61 -1.48 18.29 -7.50
CA SER A 61 -0.05 18.66 -7.71
C SER A 61 0.88 18.49 -6.48
N ALA A 62 0.41 17.91 -5.38
CA ALA A 62 1.13 17.51 -4.20
C ALA A 62 1.59 16.04 -4.30
N ASN A 63 2.90 15.84 -4.43
CA ASN A 63 3.56 14.64 -3.90
C ASN A 63 3.72 14.85 -2.37
N PRO A 64 3.33 13.90 -1.50
CA PRO A 64 3.03 12.49 -1.76
C PRO A 64 1.59 12.18 -2.21
N VAL A 65 1.44 11.06 -2.92
CA VAL A 65 0.13 10.46 -3.23
C VAL A 65 -0.34 9.67 -2.01
N ILE A 66 -1.56 9.93 -1.56
CA ILE A 66 -2.16 9.26 -0.40
C ILE A 66 -3.12 8.18 -0.89
N VAL A 67 -2.97 6.95 -0.40
CA VAL A 67 -3.96 5.88 -0.60
C VAL A 67 -4.75 5.73 0.68
N ASN A 68 -6.07 5.88 0.63
CA ASN A 68 -6.93 5.68 1.79
C ASN A 68 -7.49 4.26 1.76
N LEU A 69 -7.17 3.48 2.79
CA LEU A 69 -7.69 2.13 3.02
C LEU A 69 -8.60 2.14 4.25
N GLU A 70 -9.78 1.55 4.13
CA GLU A 70 -10.76 1.52 5.21
C GLU A 70 -11.70 0.30 5.10
N GLY A 71 -12.36 -0.02 6.22
CA GLY A 71 -13.38 -1.08 6.24
C GLY A 71 -12.82 -2.43 5.77
N ASP A 72 -13.38 -2.94 4.67
CA ASP A 72 -13.10 -4.29 4.15
C ASP A 72 -11.66 -4.47 3.64
N ASP A 73 -10.98 -3.38 3.27
CA ASP A 73 -9.55 -3.38 2.93
C ASP A 73 -8.69 -3.89 4.11
N LEU A 74 -9.18 -3.63 5.32
CA LEU A 74 -8.49 -3.84 6.59
C LEU A 74 -9.21 -4.90 7.43
N THR A 75 -9.51 -6.04 6.82
CA THR A 75 -9.98 -7.24 7.54
C THR A 75 -8.81 -8.16 7.92
N ALA A 76 -9.00 -9.01 8.92
CA ALA A 76 -8.06 -10.08 9.29
C ALA A 76 -8.76 -11.45 9.37
N GLU A 77 -9.78 -11.65 8.53
CA GLU A 77 -10.54 -12.91 8.45
C GLU A 77 -9.75 -14.02 7.73
N ASP A 78 -8.83 -13.61 6.87
CA ASP A 78 -7.88 -14.41 6.10
C ASP A 78 -6.50 -14.45 6.77
N ALA A 79 -6.48 -14.51 8.11
CA ALA A 79 -5.24 -14.45 8.88
C ALA A 79 -4.21 -15.50 8.42
N ASP A 80 -2.98 -15.04 8.16
CA ASP A 80 -1.84 -15.89 7.81
C ASP A 80 -1.26 -16.58 9.04
N VAL A 81 -1.32 -15.90 10.19
CA VAL A 81 -0.71 -16.33 11.45
C VAL A 81 -1.63 -15.97 12.61
N PHE A 82 -1.68 -16.87 13.60
CA PHE A 82 -2.23 -16.58 14.92
C PHE A 82 -1.09 -16.54 15.93
N THR A 83 -0.98 -15.46 16.70
CA THR A 83 -0.04 -15.34 17.81
C THR A 83 -0.79 -15.29 19.14
N ILE A 84 -0.15 -15.76 20.21
CA ILE A 84 -0.63 -15.54 21.57
C ILE A 84 0.29 -14.50 22.21
N GLU A 85 -0.27 -13.35 22.57
CA GLU A 85 0.45 -12.29 23.29
C GLU A 85 -0.24 -12.10 24.63
N GLN A 86 0.49 -12.39 25.73
CA GLN A 86 -0.04 -12.29 27.11
C GLN A 86 -1.35 -13.06 27.34
N GLY A 87 -1.53 -14.21 26.70
CA GLY A 87 -2.73 -15.03 26.80
C GLY A 87 -3.88 -14.60 25.87
N VAL A 88 -3.69 -13.56 25.06
CA VAL A 88 -4.66 -13.10 24.06
C VAL A 88 -4.31 -13.67 22.70
N LYS A 89 -5.27 -14.31 22.03
CA LYS A 89 -5.11 -14.77 20.64
C LYS A 89 -5.29 -13.61 19.67
N ILE A 90 -4.31 -13.40 18.81
CA ILE A 90 -4.29 -12.33 17.81
C ILE A 90 -4.16 -12.97 16.43
N ALA A 91 -5.11 -12.68 15.55
CA ALA A 91 -5.04 -12.96 14.13
C ALA A 91 -4.22 -11.87 13.44
N LYS A 92 -3.28 -12.23 12.55
CA LYS A 92 -2.49 -11.31 11.73
C LYS A 92 -2.58 -11.72 10.26
N ALA A 93 -2.90 -10.77 9.38
CA ALA A 93 -2.97 -10.93 7.94
C ALA A 93 -2.03 -9.92 7.25
N GLU A 94 -1.17 -10.39 6.35
CA GLU A 94 -0.31 -9.55 5.53
C GLU A 94 -1.12 -8.91 4.40
N ARG A 95 -0.79 -7.65 4.11
CA ARG A 95 -1.32 -6.89 2.98
C ARG A 95 -0.18 -6.35 2.16
N ARG A 96 -0.35 -6.39 0.85
CA ARG A 96 0.58 -5.81 -0.12
C ARG A 96 -0.16 -4.79 -0.95
N LEU A 97 0.22 -3.54 -0.81
CA LEU A 97 -0.31 -2.44 -1.60
C LEU A 97 0.74 -2.06 -2.65
N SER A 98 0.45 -2.39 -3.91
CA SER A 98 1.24 -1.94 -5.05
C SER A 98 0.63 -0.67 -5.61
N ILE A 99 1.42 0.39 -5.75
CA ILE A 99 1.03 1.61 -6.45
C ILE A 99 1.91 1.78 -7.69
N ARG A 100 1.30 2.20 -8.79
CA ARG A 100 1.97 2.44 -10.07
C ARG A 100 1.58 3.80 -10.59
N GLY A 101 2.45 4.38 -11.39
CA GLY A 101 2.19 5.61 -12.12
C GLY A 101 3.29 5.88 -13.14
N GLU A 102 3.12 6.92 -13.93
CA GLU A 102 4.16 7.38 -14.85
C GLU A 102 4.73 8.71 -14.36
N ILE A 103 6.04 8.91 -14.54
CA ILE A 103 6.72 10.17 -14.22
C ILE A 103 7.50 10.64 -15.44
N ASP A 104 7.48 11.95 -15.67
CA ASP A 104 8.39 12.59 -16.62
C ASP A 104 9.72 12.89 -15.92
N THR A 105 10.84 12.54 -16.56
CA THR A 105 12.18 12.76 -16.01
C THR A 105 13.16 13.27 -17.06
N THR A 106 14.39 13.59 -16.66
CA THR A 106 15.43 14.02 -17.61
C THR A 106 15.81 12.92 -18.61
N LEU A 107 15.50 11.67 -18.29
CA LEU A 107 15.75 10.49 -19.12
C LEU A 107 14.57 10.15 -20.04
N GLY A 108 13.49 10.94 -20.04
CA GLY A 108 12.35 10.77 -20.93
C GLY A 108 11.00 10.93 -20.23
N ASN A 109 9.95 10.97 -21.04
CA ASN A 109 8.57 11.17 -20.59
C ASN A 109 7.86 9.82 -20.37
N ASN A 110 6.78 9.85 -19.60
CA ASN A 110 5.90 8.72 -19.32
C ASN A 110 6.65 7.48 -18.82
N ARG A 111 7.64 7.68 -17.94
CA ARG A 111 8.43 6.55 -17.42
C ARG A 111 7.62 5.82 -16.35
N PRO A 112 7.31 4.53 -16.54
CA PRO A 112 6.55 3.78 -15.56
C PRO A 112 7.38 3.56 -14.29
N THR A 113 6.72 3.73 -13.15
CA THR A 113 7.29 3.46 -11.84
C THR A 113 6.31 2.70 -10.97
N THR A 114 6.85 1.96 -10.00
CA THR A 114 6.07 1.10 -9.12
C THR A 114 6.68 1.13 -7.74
N MET A 115 5.82 1.26 -6.73
CA MET A 115 6.17 1.14 -5.33
C MET A 115 5.30 0.05 -4.71
N GLU A 116 5.83 -0.58 -3.67
CA GLU A 116 5.09 -1.59 -2.92
C GLU A 116 5.22 -1.32 -1.43
N LEU A 117 4.09 -1.39 -0.74
CA LEU A 117 3.98 -1.31 0.70
C LEU A 117 3.49 -2.64 1.24
N ILE A 118 4.25 -3.24 2.16
CA ILE A 118 3.81 -4.41 2.92
C ILE A 118 3.49 -3.97 4.35
N PHE A 119 2.33 -4.34 4.86
CA PHE A 119 1.89 -4.08 6.24
C PHE A 119 1.04 -5.25 6.77
N PHE A 120 0.77 -5.26 8.08
CA PHE A 120 -0.08 -6.29 8.70
C PHE A 120 -1.39 -5.70 9.20
N VAL A 121 -2.50 -6.42 9.02
CA VAL A 121 -3.77 -6.16 9.68
C VAL A 121 -3.94 -7.15 10.82
N TYR A 122 -4.40 -6.70 11.99
CA TYR A 122 -4.58 -7.57 13.15
C TYR A 122 -5.97 -7.47 13.77
N LYS A 123 -6.43 -8.58 14.34
CA LYS A 123 -7.70 -8.66 15.08
C LYS A 123 -7.51 -9.51 16.33
N ILE A 124 -8.04 -9.03 17.46
CA ILE A 124 -8.14 -9.85 18.67
C ILE A 124 -9.21 -10.91 18.44
N VAL A 125 -8.86 -12.16 18.70
CA VAL A 125 -9.77 -13.31 18.62
C VAL A 125 -10.12 -13.71 20.05
N ALA A 126 -11.41 -13.79 20.36
CA ALA A 126 -11.85 -14.29 21.65
C ALA A 126 -11.25 -15.70 21.88
N VAL A 127 -10.73 -15.92 23.09
CA VAL A 127 -10.19 -17.20 23.53
C VAL A 127 -11.32 -18.14 23.91
#